data_AF-A0A1W9TQ26-F1
#
_entry.id   AF-A0A1W9TQ26-F1
#
_cell.length_a   1.000
_cell.length_b   1.000
_cell.length_c   1.000
_cell.angle_alpha   90.00
_cell.angle_beta   90.00
_cell.angle_gamma   90.00
#
_symmetry.space_group_name_H-M   'P 1'
#
loop_
_entity.id
_entity.type
_entity.pdbx_description
1 polymer ?
#
loop_
_entity_poly.entity_id
_entity_poly.type
_entity_poly.pdbx_seq_one_letter_code
_entity_poly.pdbx_strand_id
1 'polypeptide(L)'
;MSFNTKEISTMPVVVGTGLVVLDIIINNGDKQPIFNVGGTCANVLAGLSFLGWQSIAISRCGKDLAGDILLEDLLRNGIDINHISKEENGTILS
;
A
#
# COMPACT_ATOMS: atom_id res chain seq x y z
N MET A 1 21.17 25.42 -26.33
CA MET A 1 20.08 25.83 -25.42
C MET A 1 20.33 25.17 -24.09
N SER A 2 20.75 25.93 -23.09
CA SER A 2 21.02 25.43 -21.75
C SER A 2 19.75 25.60 -20.93
N PHE A 3 19.08 24.50 -20.57
CA PHE A 3 17.94 24.56 -19.66
C PHE A 3 18.46 24.86 -18.26
N ASN A 4 18.24 26.08 -17.79
CA ASN A 4 18.48 26.47 -16.41
C ASN A 4 17.21 26.17 -15.61
N THR A 5 17.04 24.91 -15.20
CA THR A 5 15.98 24.52 -14.27
C THR A 5 16.52 24.69 -12.86
N LYS A 6 15.95 25.64 -12.12
CA LYS A 6 16.07 25.73 -10.66
C LYS A 6 15.68 24.35 -10.11
N GLU A 7 16.65 23.54 -9.68
CA GLU A 7 16.38 22.22 -9.09
C GLU A 7 15.64 22.41 -7.77
N ILE A 8 14.31 22.39 -7.84
CA ILE A 8 13.52 21.99 -6.70
C ILE A 8 13.40 20.48 -6.85
N SER A 9 14.33 19.75 -6.25
CA SER A 9 14.21 18.30 -6.08
C SER A 9 13.09 18.03 -5.08
N THR A 10 11.84 18.22 -5.51
CA THR A 10 10.69 17.70 -4.78
C THR A 10 10.49 16.26 -5.22
N MET A 11 10.61 15.35 -4.25
CA MET A 11 10.16 13.98 -4.41
C MET A 11 8.72 13.99 -4.99
N PRO A 12 8.48 13.35 -6.14
CA PRO A 12 7.14 13.32 -6.72
C PRO A 12 6.19 12.57 -5.79
N VAL A 13 4.95 13.05 -5.68
CA VAL A 13 3.93 12.51 -4.77
C VAL A 13 2.82 11.85 -5.59
N VAL A 14 2.38 10.67 -5.16
CA VAL A 14 1.22 9.96 -5.69
C VAL A 14 0.22 9.64 -4.58
N VAL A 15 -1.05 9.88 -4.87
CA VAL A 15 -2.16 9.49 -3.99
C VAL A 15 -3.00 8.46 -4.72
N GLY A 16 -3.14 7.28 -4.12
CA GLY A 16 -3.95 6.19 -4.64
C GLY A 16 -5.18 5.97 -3.76
N THR A 17 -6.31 5.69 -4.40
CA THR A 17 -7.51 5.22 -3.70
C THR A 17 -8.06 3.99 -4.40
N GLY A 18 -8.62 3.09 -3.61
CA GLY A 18 -9.14 1.82 -4.07
C GLY A 18 -8.92 0.72 -3.05
N LEU A 19 -9.23 -0.49 -3.46
CA LEU A 19 -9.12 -1.67 -2.61
C LEU A 19 -7.65 -1.98 -2.30
N VAL A 20 -7.35 -2.14 -1.01
CA VAL A 20 -6.13 -2.75 -0.47
C VAL A 20 -6.51 -4.05 0.22
N VAL A 21 -5.81 -5.14 -0.07
CA VAL A 21 -6.11 -6.48 0.46
C VAL A 21 -4.84 -7.15 0.94
N LEU A 22 -5.01 -8.16 1.81
CA LEU A 22 -3.92 -9.02 2.23
C LEU A 22 -3.93 -10.29 1.37
N ASP A 23 -2.93 -10.44 0.51
CA ASP A 23 -2.70 -11.66 -0.25
C ASP A 23 -2.03 -12.70 0.66
N ILE A 24 -2.66 -13.88 0.78
CA ILE A 24 -2.11 -15.03 1.49
C ILE A 24 -1.54 -15.99 0.45
N ILE A 25 -0.22 -16.01 0.33
CA ILE A 25 0.49 -16.81 -0.67
C ILE A 25 0.94 -18.11 0.00
N ILE A 26 0.47 -19.25 -0.54
CA ILE A 26 0.81 -20.59 -0.07
C ILE A 26 1.59 -21.29 -1.17
N ASN A 27 2.88 -21.48 -0.95
CA ASN A 27 3.72 -22.27 -1.84
C ASN A 27 3.64 -23.74 -1.48
N ASN A 28 3.58 -24.61 -2.50
CA ASN A 28 3.53 -26.04 -2.28
C ASN A 28 4.84 -26.55 -1.65
N GLY A 29 4.79 -27.00 -0.40
CA GLY A 29 5.95 -27.47 0.36
C GLY A 29 6.44 -26.54 1.47
N ASP A 30 6.02 -25.27 1.46
CA ASP A 30 6.32 -24.34 2.55
C ASP A 30 5.35 -24.55 3.72
N LYS A 31 5.90 -24.56 4.95
CA LYS A 31 5.10 -24.76 6.16
C LYS A 31 4.40 -23.49 6.65
N GLN A 32 4.79 -22.32 6.15
CA GLN A 32 4.26 -21.03 6.61
C GLN A 32 3.77 -20.21 5.41
N PRO A 33 2.55 -19.64 5.48
CA PRO A 33 2.06 -18.74 4.45
C PRO A 33 2.85 -17.43 4.46
N ILE A 34 2.98 -16.83 3.28
CA ILE A 34 3.51 -15.46 3.11
C ILE A 34 2.32 -14.51 3.06
N PHE A 35 2.43 -13.40 3.79
CA PHE A 35 1.41 -12.36 3.86
C PHE A 35 1.96 -11.10 3.21
N ASN A 36 1.39 -10.70 2.08
CA ASN A 36 1.80 -9.50 1.35
C ASN A 36 0.59 -8.61 1.08
N VAL A 37 0.83 -7.32 0.97
CA VAL A 37 -0.16 -6.39 0.45
C VAL A 37 -0.44 -6.72 -1.02
N GLY A 38 -1.73 -6.78 -1.33
CA GLY A 38 -2.26 -6.95 -2.66
C GLY A 38 -3.28 -5.87 -3.00
N GLY A 39 -3.93 -6.07 -4.14
CA GLY A 39 -4.83 -5.09 -4.75
C GLY A 39 -4.08 -4.15 -5.69
N THR A 40 -4.72 -3.85 -6.82
CA THR A 40 -4.09 -3.06 -7.90
C THR A 40 -3.59 -1.71 -7.42
N CYS A 41 -4.34 -1.04 -6.53
CA CYS A 41 -3.94 0.25 -5.96
C CYS A 41 -2.64 0.13 -5.16
N ALA A 42 -2.57 -0.83 -4.24
CA ALA A 42 -1.39 -1.02 -3.40
C ALA A 42 -0.15 -1.41 -4.23
N ASN A 43 -0.30 -2.28 -5.23
CA ASN A 43 0.82 -2.67 -6.10
C ASN A 43 1.41 -1.48 -6.87
N VAL A 44 0.58 -0.57 -7.37
CA VAL A 44 1.05 0.65 -8.05
C VAL A 44 1.76 1.58 -7.06
N LEU A 45 1.17 1.79 -5.87
CA LEU A 45 1.78 2.63 -4.83
C LEU A 45 3.12 2.07 -4.33
N ALA A 46 3.22 0.75 -4.14
CA ALA A 46 4.45 0.09 -3.74
C ALA A 46 5.53 0.23 -4.81
N GLY A 47 5.17 0.02 -6.09
CA GLY A 47 6.08 0.21 -7.21
C GLY A 47 6.60 1.65 -7.33
N LEU A 48 5.73 2.65 -7.13
CA LEU A 48 6.13 4.06 -7.15
C LEU A 48 6.98 4.44 -5.93
N SER A 49 6.66 3.89 -4.75
CA SER A 49 7.47 4.08 -3.54
C SER A 49 8.89 3.52 -3.72
N PHE A 50 9.00 2.32 -4.30
CA PHE A 50 10.28 1.73 -4.69
C PHE A 50 11.08 2.60 -5.67
N LEU A 51 10.41 3.33 -6.55
CA LEU A 51 11.03 4.28 -7.49
C LEU A 51 11.34 5.65 -6.86
N GLY A 52 11.17 5.80 -5.55
CA GLY A 52 11.49 7.01 -4.80
C GLY A 52 10.40 8.07 -4.82
N TRP A 53 9.14 7.70 -5.10
CA TRP A 53 8.00 8.61 -4.95
C TRP A 53 7.47 8.57 -3.52
N GLN A 54 6.85 9.66 -3.08
CA GLN A 54 6.00 9.63 -1.89
C GLN A 54 4.65 9.02 -2.26
N SER A 55 4.40 7.78 -1.82
CA SER A 55 3.14 7.09 -2.07
C SER A 55 2.20 7.17 -0.88
N ILE A 56 0.96 7.62 -1.11
CA ILE A 56 -0.07 7.78 -0.07
C ILE A 56 -1.31 6.96 -0.44
N ALA A 57 -1.78 6.13 0.49
CA ALA A 57 -2.99 5.33 0.32
C ALA A 57 -4.20 5.93 1.06
N ILE A 58 -5.31 6.11 0.33
CA ILE A 58 -6.61 6.44 0.89
C ILE A 58 -7.54 5.24 0.68
N SER A 59 -7.78 4.48 1.74
CA SER A 59 -8.57 3.25 1.68
C SER A 59 -9.23 2.91 3.01
N ARG A 60 -9.84 1.72 3.08
CA ARG A 60 -10.50 1.16 4.25
C ARG A 60 -9.95 -0.25 4.46
N CYS A 61 -9.76 -0.66 5.71
CA CYS A 61 -9.38 -2.02 6.07
C CYS A 61 -10.16 -2.52 7.30
N GLY A 62 -10.16 -3.83 7.52
CA GLY A 62 -10.77 -4.41 8.71
C GLY A 62 -10.06 -3.99 9.99
N LYS A 63 -10.81 -3.82 11.08
CA LYS A 63 -10.30 -3.64 12.44
C LYS A 63 -10.04 -5.01 13.06
N ASP A 64 -9.19 -5.80 12.42
CA ASP A 64 -8.82 -7.16 12.81
C ASP A 64 -7.32 -7.42 12.56
N LEU A 65 -6.88 -8.63 12.90
CA LEU A 65 -5.48 -9.04 12.72
C LEU A 65 -5.03 -8.97 11.26
N ALA A 66 -5.92 -9.27 10.30
CA ALA A 66 -5.57 -9.20 8.89
C ALA A 66 -5.35 -7.74 8.45
N GLY A 67 -6.18 -6.81 8.94
CA GLY A 67 -5.97 -5.38 8.78
C GLY A 67 -4.68 -4.88 9.41
N ASP A 68 -4.30 -5.38 10.58
CA ASP A 68 -3.03 -5.03 11.22
C ASP A 68 -1.82 -5.50 10.39
N ILE A 69 -1.84 -6.75 9.91
CA ILE A 69 -0.79 -7.29 9.02
C ILE A 69 -0.72 -6.52 7.71
N LEU A 70 -1.88 -6.18 7.13
CA LEU A 70 -1.99 -5.39 5.91
C LEU A 70 -1.33 -4.02 6.04
N LEU A 71 -1.61 -3.31 7.14
CA LEU A 71 -1.03 -1.99 7.41
C LEU A 71 0.47 -2.07 7.66
N GLU A 72 0.93 -3.11 8.36
CA GLU A 72 2.36 -3.35 8.56
C GLU A 72 3.07 -3.56 7.21
N ASP A 73 2.49 -4.34 6.31
CA ASP A 73 3.10 -4.59 5.00
C ASP A 73 3.05 -3.36 4.08
N LEU A 74 1.98 -2.56 4.11
CA LEU A 74 1.93 -1.26 3.42
C LEU A 74 3.06 -0.33 3.87
N LEU A 75 3.29 -0.23 5.19
CA LEU A 75 4.39 0.55 5.76
C LEU A 75 5.76 0.02 5.35
N ARG A 76 5.95 -1.31 5.34
CA ARG A 76 7.18 -1.96 4.88
C ARG A 76 7.47 -1.65 3.40
N ASN A 77 6.44 -1.49 2.59
CA ASN A 77 6.53 -1.08 1.18
C ASN A 77 6.64 0.45 0.99
N GLY A 78 6.82 1.23 2.07
CA GLY A 78 7.03 2.67 2.01
C GLY A 78 5.80 3.47 1.61
N ILE A 79 4.59 2.96 1.88
CA ILE A 79 3.33 3.64 1.60
C ILE A 79 2.84 4.34 2.88
N ASP A 80 2.45 5.60 2.77
CA ASP A 80 1.79 6.36 3.84
C ASP A 80 0.35 5.85 4.04
N ILE A 81 0.05 5.41 5.25
CA ILE A 81 -1.24 4.83 5.66
C ILE A 81 -2.09 5.75 6.54
N ASN A 82 -1.68 7.01 6.76
CA ASN A 82 -2.37 7.95 7.66
C ASN A 82 -3.83 8.25 7.25
N HIS A 83 -4.19 7.92 6.01
CA HIS A 83 -5.52 8.11 5.45
C HIS A 83 -6.29 6.78 5.23
N ILE A 84 -5.88 5.70 5.90
CA ILE A 84 -6.62 4.43 5.92
C ILE A 84 -7.52 4.36 7.15
N SER A 85 -8.83 4.15 6.94
CA SER A 85 -9.77 3.91 8.04
C SER A 85 -9.84 2.42 8.39
N LYS A 86 -9.93 2.11 9.70
CA LYS A 86 -10.23 0.77 10.21
C LYS A 86 -11.71 0.64 10.51
N GLU A 87 -12.31 -0.48 10.12
CA GLU A 87 -13.75 -0.71 10.31
C GLU A 87 -14.05 -1.98 11.08
N GLU A 88 -14.99 -1.88 12.03
CA GLU A 88 -15.38 -2.97 12.93
C GLU A 88 -16.02 -4.16 12.21
N ASN A 89 -16.53 -3.94 10.99
CA ASN A 89 -17.18 -4.98 10.21
C ASN A 89 -16.51 -5.08 8.84
N GLY A 90 -15.95 -6.24 8.52
CA GLY A 90 -15.52 -6.62 7.16
C GLY A 90 -16.71 -6.81 6.21
N THR A 91 -17.68 -5.91 6.24
CA THR A 91 -18.82 -5.92 5.32
C THR A 91 -18.31 -5.50 3.96
N ILE A 92 -17.86 -6.48 3.18
CA ILE A 92 -18.03 -6.42 1.73
C ILE A 92 -19.51 -6.08 1.54
N LEU A 93 -19.78 -4.91 0.96
CA LEU A 93 -21.13 -4.41 0.68
C LEU A 93 -22.00 -5.58 0.19
N SER A 94 -23.06 -5.86 0.95
CA SER A 94 -24.17 -6.75 0.56
C SER A 94 -24.95 -6.16 -0.60
#